data_AF-A0A2V6DMM2-F1
#
_entry.id   AF-A0A2V6DMM2-F1
#
_cell.length_a   1.000
_cell.length_b   1.000
_cell.length_c   1.000
_cell.angle_alpha   90.00
_cell.angle_beta   90.00
_cell.angle_gamma   90.00
#
_symmetry.space_group_name_H-M   'P 1'
#
loop_
_entity.id
_entity.type
_entity.pdbx_description
1 polymer ?
#
loop_
_entity_poly.entity_id
_entity_poly.type
_entity_poly.pdbx_seq_one_letter_code
_entity_poly.pdbx_strand_id
1 'polypeptide(L)'
;MTKTANAPAPEAAPKIPNDQLDSLVAPIALYPDPLLAQILAASTYPLEIIELEQWLKRNPDLKDQALADAVAKQPWDASIQAMAVFPDMVTRLSANVAWTTNLGNAFLARQQDVMD
;
A
#
# COMPACT_ATOMS: atom_id res chain seq x y z
N MET A 1 7.90 -6.45 49.11
CA MET A 1 8.64 -5.63 48.12
C MET A 1 7.99 -5.86 46.77
N THR A 2 7.13 -4.95 46.33
CA THR A 2 6.44 -5.01 45.03
C THR A 2 7.42 -4.56 43.94
N LYS A 3 7.75 -5.46 43.01
CA LYS A 3 8.58 -5.18 41.84
C LYS A 3 7.68 -4.60 40.75
N THR A 4 7.71 -3.30 40.56
CA THR A 4 7.15 -2.63 39.38
C THR A 4 7.93 -3.09 38.15
N ALA A 5 7.26 -3.81 37.24
CA ALA A 5 7.79 -4.13 35.92
C ALA A 5 7.69 -2.89 35.03
N ASN A 6 8.83 -2.28 34.72
CA ASN A 6 8.95 -1.25 33.70
C ASN A 6 8.90 -1.93 32.33
N ALA A 7 7.76 -1.87 31.64
CA ALA A 7 7.67 -2.32 30.26
C ALA A 7 8.45 -1.33 29.36
N PRO A 8 9.29 -1.80 28.42
CA PRO A 8 9.90 -0.91 27.44
C PRO A 8 8.81 -0.29 26.57
N ALA A 9 8.84 1.04 26.42
CA ALA A 9 8.02 1.75 25.46
C ALA A 9 8.29 1.19 24.04
N PRO A 10 7.29 1.11 23.16
CA PRO A 10 7.53 0.74 21.77
C PRO A 10 8.55 1.72 21.19
N GLU A 11 9.71 1.23 20.77
CA GLU A 11 10.65 2.00 19.96
C GLU A 11 9.88 2.51 18.74
N ALA A 12 9.72 3.83 18.65
CA ALA A 12 9.16 4.47 17.47
C ALA A 12 9.93 3.94 16.26
N ALA A 13 9.20 3.36 15.30
CA ALA A 13 9.77 2.94 14.03
C ALA A 13 10.60 4.11 13.48
N PRO A 14 11.84 3.88 12.99
CA PRO A 14 12.71 4.97 12.57
C PRO A 14 11.99 5.88 11.58
N LYS A 15 11.82 7.16 11.95
CA LYS A 15 11.21 8.18 11.09
C LYS A 15 11.98 8.23 9.78
N ILE A 16 11.28 8.01 8.68
CA ILE A 16 11.84 8.18 7.34
C ILE A 16 12.05 9.70 7.14
N PRO A 17 13.28 10.18 6.90
CA PRO A 17 13.54 11.59 6.63
C PRO A 17 12.76 12.09 5.40
N ASN A 18 12.34 13.35 5.41
CA ASN A 18 11.53 13.93 4.31
C ASN A 18 12.18 13.77 2.93
N ASP A 19 13.50 13.95 2.81
CA ASP A 19 14.22 13.78 1.54
C ASP A 19 14.16 12.33 1.00
N GLN A 20 14.08 11.36 1.92
CA GLN A 20 13.92 9.94 1.58
C GLN A 20 12.48 9.64 1.16
N LEU A 21 11.50 10.35 1.71
CA LEU A 21 10.10 10.28 1.27
C LEU A 21 9.93 10.86 -0.13
N ASP A 22 10.54 12.02 -0.41
CA ASP A 22 10.51 12.65 -1.72
C ASP A 22 11.12 11.71 -2.78
N SER A 23 12.24 11.06 -2.46
CA SER A 23 12.86 10.06 -3.32
C SER A 23 11.98 8.83 -3.54
N LEU A 24 11.23 8.41 -2.52
CA LEU A 24 10.37 7.24 -2.55
C LEU A 24 9.12 7.45 -3.41
N VAL A 25 8.54 8.66 -3.35
CA VAL A 25 7.34 9.04 -4.12
C VAL A 25 7.65 9.66 -5.48
N ALA A 26 8.89 10.11 -5.73
CA ALA A 26 9.31 10.63 -7.04
C ALA A 26 8.85 9.79 -8.25
N PRO A 27 8.85 8.44 -8.20
CA PRO A 27 8.42 7.62 -9.32
C PRO A 27 6.90 7.62 -9.57
N ILE A 28 6.11 8.19 -8.65
CA ILE A 28 4.65 8.33 -8.72
C ILE A 28 4.19 9.78 -8.62
N ALA A 29 5.08 10.74 -8.37
CA ALA A 29 4.77 12.14 -8.06
C ALA A 29 3.99 12.91 -9.15
N LEU A 30 3.98 12.42 -10.39
CA LEU A 30 3.24 13.01 -11.50
C LEU A 30 1.82 12.44 -11.66
N TYR A 31 1.42 11.49 -10.83
CA TYR A 31 0.06 10.97 -10.85
C TYR A 31 -0.93 11.92 -10.16
N PRO A 32 -2.20 11.94 -10.59
CA PRO A 32 -3.23 12.72 -9.93
C PRO A 32 -3.38 12.34 -8.45
N ASP A 33 -3.66 13.33 -7.60
CA ASP A 33 -3.78 13.15 -6.14
C ASP A 33 -4.70 11.98 -5.72
N PRO A 34 -5.89 11.76 -6.33
CA PRO A 34 -6.73 10.63 -5.96
C PRO A 34 -6.06 9.27 -6.22
N LEU A 35 -5.29 9.17 -7.32
CA LEU A 35 -4.54 7.95 -7.64
C LEU A 35 -3.34 7.78 -6.70
N LEU A 36 -2.67 8.86 -6.32
CA LEU A 36 -1.60 8.82 -5.33
C LEU A 36 -2.09 8.29 -3.98
N ALA A 37 -3.20 8.83 -3.48
CA ALA A 37 -3.82 8.36 -2.24
C ALA A 37 -4.19 6.88 -2.32
N GLN A 38 -4.72 6.45 -3.47
CA GLN A 38 -5.06 5.06 -3.72
C GLN A 38 -3.83 4.13 -3.71
N ILE A 39 -2.74 4.54 -4.35
CA ILE A 39 -1.47 3.78 -4.38
C ILE A 39 -0.88 3.66 -2.97
N LEU A 40 -0.86 4.76 -2.21
CA LEU A 40 -0.33 4.77 -0.85
C LEU A 40 -1.16 3.88 0.08
N ALA A 41 -2.49 3.94 0.00
CA ALA A 41 -3.38 3.06 0.76
C ALA A 41 -3.16 1.58 0.37
N ALA A 42 -3.12 1.25 -0.93
CA ALA A 42 -2.86 -0.12 -1.35
C ALA A 42 -1.48 -0.64 -0.91
N SER A 43 -0.47 0.25 -0.87
CA SER A 43 0.91 -0.11 -0.52
C SER A 43 1.07 -0.59 0.93
N THR A 44 0.08 -0.38 1.80
CA THR A 44 0.07 -0.96 3.16
C THR A 44 -0.31 -2.44 3.17
N TYR A 45 -0.70 -3.01 2.01
CA TYR A 45 -1.04 -4.43 1.83
C TYR A 45 -0.20 -5.09 0.71
N PRO A 46 1.13 -5.16 0.85
CA PRO A 46 2.01 -5.64 -0.22
C PRO A 46 1.74 -7.08 -0.66
N LEU A 47 1.28 -7.95 0.24
CA LEU A 47 0.87 -9.31 -0.11
C LEU A 47 -0.37 -9.32 -1.00
N GLU A 48 -1.39 -8.53 -0.65
CA GLU A 48 -2.65 -8.46 -1.41
C GLU A 48 -2.41 -7.86 -2.81
N ILE A 49 -1.44 -6.96 -2.99
CA ILE A 49 -1.02 -6.48 -4.31
C ILE A 49 -0.48 -7.63 -5.19
N ILE A 50 0.33 -8.52 -4.61
CA ILE A 50 0.85 -9.70 -5.34
C ILE A 50 -0.29 -10.65 -5.69
N GLU A 51 -1.21 -10.88 -4.76
CA GLU A 51 -2.39 -11.73 -4.99
C GLU A 51 -3.29 -11.18 -6.09
N LEU A 52 -3.52 -9.85 -6.09
CA LEU A 52 -4.27 -9.16 -7.13
C LEU A 52 -3.59 -9.31 -8.49
N GLU A 53 -2.26 -9.13 -8.58
CA GLU A 53 -1.53 -9.32 -9.83
C GLU A 53 -1.72 -10.75 -10.39
N GLN A 54 -1.57 -11.76 -9.53
CA GLN A 54 -1.77 -13.15 -9.93
C GLN A 54 -3.22 -13.42 -10.33
N TRP A 55 -4.18 -12.82 -9.64
CA TRP A 55 -5.59 -12.97 -9.96
C TRP A 55 -5.93 -12.33 -11.30
N LEU A 56 -5.42 -11.14 -11.61
CA LEU A 56 -5.59 -10.49 -12.91
C LEU A 56 -5.00 -11.37 -14.03
N LYS A 57 -3.81 -11.95 -13.81
CA LYS A 57 -3.19 -12.91 -14.74
C LYS A 57 -4.02 -14.16 -14.97
N ARG A 58 -4.76 -14.64 -13.97
CA ARG A 58 -5.68 -15.80 -14.08
C ARG A 58 -7.01 -15.46 -14.73
N ASN A 59 -7.38 -14.17 -14.79
CA ASN A 59 -8.67 -13.71 -15.30
C ASN A 59 -8.50 -12.66 -16.42
N PRO A 60 -7.77 -12.97 -17.52
CA PRO A 60 -7.43 -12.00 -18.56
C PRO A 60 -8.66 -11.45 -19.34
N ASP A 61 -9.78 -12.17 -19.29
CA ASP A 61 -10.99 -11.83 -20.03
C ASP A 61 -11.94 -10.89 -19.26
N LEU A 62 -11.68 -10.64 -17.96
CA LEU A 62 -12.49 -9.74 -17.16
C LEU A 62 -12.15 -8.28 -17.46
N LYS A 63 -13.16 -7.49 -17.82
CA LYS A 63 -13.04 -6.07 -18.17
C LYS A 63 -14.18 -5.25 -17.62
N ASP A 64 -13.98 -3.94 -17.51
CA ASP A 64 -14.99 -2.95 -17.14
C ASP A 64 -15.82 -3.39 -15.91
N GLN A 65 -17.14 -3.38 -16.03
CA GLN A 65 -18.04 -3.76 -14.93
C GLN A 65 -17.83 -5.21 -14.47
N ALA A 66 -17.53 -6.15 -15.37
CA ALA A 66 -17.30 -7.54 -14.99
C ALA A 66 -16.04 -7.70 -14.13
N LEU A 67 -15.01 -6.89 -14.40
CA LEU A 67 -13.82 -6.82 -13.55
C LEU A 67 -14.16 -6.25 -12.17
N ALA A 68 -14.89 -5.13 -12.13
CA ALA A 68 -15.31 -4.50 -10.88
C ALA A 68 -16.17 -5.44 -10.01
N ASP A 69 -17.14 -6.13 -10.61
CA ASP A 69 -18.02 -7.07 -9.89
C ASP A 69 -17.28 -8.31 -9.39
N ALA A 70 -16.23 -8.74 -10.11
CA ALA A 70 -15.45 -9.91 -9.74
C ALA A 70 -14.43 -9.59 -8.64
N VAL A 71 -13.76 -8.43 -8.72
CA VAL A 71 -12.81 -7.99 -7.69
C VAL A 71 -13.52 -7.66 -6.37
N ALA A 72 -14.73 -7.09 -6.43
CA ALA A 72 -15.53 -6.77 -5.24
C ALA A 72 -15.93 -8.01 -4.41
N LYS A 73 -15.82 -9.22 -4.98
CA LYS A 73 -16.06 -10.50 -4.29
C LYS A 73 -14.81 -11.05 -3.60
N GLN A 74 -13.63 -10.47 -3.86
CA GLN A 74 -12.40 -10.91 -3.23
C GLN A 74 -12.32 -10.36 -1.80
N PRO A 75 -11.72 -11.10 -0.85
CA PRO A 75 -11.65 -10.70 0.55
C PRO A 75 -10.54 -9.65 0.82
N TRP A 76 -10.25 -8.80 -0.16
CA TRP A 76 -9.24 -7.76 -0.07
C TRP A 76 -9.84 -6.44 0.39
N ASP A 77 -9.01 -5.56 0.92
CA ASP A 77 -9.41 -4.20 1.26
C ASP A 77 -9.90 -3.42 0.02
N ALA A 78 -10.78 -2.43 0.23
CA ALA A 78 -11.29 -1.59 -0.85
C ALA A 78 -10.15 -0.90 -1.63
N SER A 79 -9.05 -0.56 -0.96
CA SER A 79 -7.88 0.01 -1.60
C SER A 79 -7.23 -0.95 -2.61
N ILE A 80 -7.22 -2.25 -2.32
CA ILE A 80 -6.70 -3.26 -3.23
C ILE A 80 -7.69 -3.56 -4.34
N GLN A 81 -8.98 -3.65 -4.03
CA GLN A 81 -10.02 -3.86 -5.05
C GLN A 81 -9.99 -2.74 -6.11
N ALA A 82 -9.84 -1.49 -5.69
CA ALA A 82 -9.75 -0.34 -6.59
C ALA A 82 -8.51 -0.37 -7.50
N MET A 83 -7.44 -1.07 -7.13
CA MET A 83 -6.24 -1.20 -7.96
C MET A 83 -6.43 -2.08 -9.19
N ALA A 84 -7.49 -2.92 -9.24
CA ALA A 84 -7.73 -3.84 -10.35
C ALA A 84 -7.87 -3.14 -11.71
N VAL A 85 -8.37 -1.90 -11.73
CA VAL A 85 -8.50 -1.09 -12.96
C VAL A 85 -7.17 -0.45 -13.41
N PHE A 86 -6.10 -0.61 -12.63
CA PHE A 86 -4.75 -0.11 -12.92
C PHE A 86 -3.72 -1.26 -13.01
N PRO A 87 -3.87 -2.21 -13.96
CA PRO A 87 -3.05 -3.41 -14.02
C PRO A 87 -1.55 -3.12 -14.14
N ASP A 88 -1.15 -2.10 -14.89
CA ASP A 88 0.27 -1.71 -15.01
C ASP A 88 0.86 -1.25 -13.67
N MET A 89 0.06 -0.56 -12.85
CA MET A 89 0.50 -0.14 -11.51
C MET A 89 0.59 -1.32 -10.56
N VAL A 90 -0.38 -2.23 -10.62
CA VAL A 90 -0.36 -3.49 -9.85
C VAL A 90 0.91 -4.27 -10.17
N THR A 91 1.23 -4.48 -11.46
CA THR A 91 2.47 -5.14 -11.90
C THR A 91 3.72 -4.41 -11.41
N ARG A 92 3.73 -3.08 -11.43
CA ARG A 92 4.88 -2.32 -10.93
C ARG A 92 5.09 -2.50 -9.43
N LEU A 93 4.01 -2.40 -8.64
CA LEU A 93 4.06 -2.54 -7.19
C LEU A 93 4.41 -3.96 -6.78
N SER A 94 3.88 -4.96 -7.47
CA SER A 94 4.17 -6.37 -7.20
C SER A 94 5.60 -6.77 -7.62
N ALA A 95 6.12 -6.21 -8.72
CA ALA A 95 7.49 -6.46 -9.18
C ALA A 95 8.55 -5.84 -8.25
N ASN A 96 8.19 -4.81 -7.47
CA ASN A 96 9.08 -4.16 -6.51
C ASN A 96 8.45 -4.10 -5.11
N VAL A 97 8.28 -5.29 -4.50
CA VAL A 97 7.69 -5.44 -3.16
C VAL A 97 8.42 -4.62 -2.11
N ALA A 98 9.76 -4.50 -2.20
CA ALA A 98 10.53 -3.70 -1.25
C ALA A 98 10.15 -2.21 -1.31
N TRP A 99 10.00 -1.66 -2.52
CA TRP A 99 9.54 -0.29 -2.71
C TRP A 99 8.09 -0.10 -2.23
N THR A 100 7.20 -1.03 -2.56
CA THR A 100 5.79 -1.02 -2.12
C THR A 100 5.68 -1.03 -0.59
N THR A 101 6.42 -1.91 0.09
CA THR A 101 6.46 -1.96 1.56
C THR A 101 6.99 -0.65 2.15
N ASN A 102 8.03 -0.07 1.55
CA ASN A 102 8.56 1.22 2.00
C ASN A 102 7.54 2.34 1.83
N LEU A 103 6.77 2.36 0.73
CA LEU A 103 5.69 3.32 0.50
C LEU A 103 4.61 3.21 1.57
N GLY A 104 4.18 1.99 1.89
CA GLY A 104 3.17 1.75 2.92
C GLY A 104 3.65 2.20 4.30
N ASN A 105 4.87 1.84 4.68
CA ASN A 105 5.47 2.25 5.96
C ASN A 105 5.60 3.77 6.07
N ALA A 106 6.04 4.43 4.99
CA ALA A 106 6.12 5.88 4.90
C ALA A 106 4.77 6.56 5.12
N PHE A 107 3.71 6.04 4.50
CA PHE A 107 2.36 6.55 4.64
C PHE A 107 1.84 6.41 6.07
N LEU A 108 2.01 5.24 6.68
CA LEU A 108 1.59 4.96 8.06
C LEU A 108 2.33 5.85 9.07
N ALA A 109 3.64 6.06 8.90
CA ALA A 109 4.43 6.92 9.77
C ALA A 109 3.95 8.38 9.74
N ARG A 110 3.58 8.92 8.57
CA ARG A 110 3.03 10.28 8.48
C ARG A 110 1.65 10.41 9.14
N GLN A 111 0.81 9.38 9.08
CA GLN A 111 -0.48 9.42 9.77
C GLN A 111 -0.28 9.53 11.29
N GLN A 112 0.69 8.81 11.84
CA GLN A 112 1.04 8.88 13.27
C GLN A 112 1.53 10.28 13.65
N ASP A 113 2.41 10.87 12.85
CA ASP A 113 2.95 12.23 13.08
C ASP A 113 1.89 13.34 13.09
N VAL A 114 0.72 13.13 12.49
CA VAL A 114 -0.41 14.09 12.49
C VAL A 114 -1.32 13.89 13.71
N MET A 115 -1.33 12.69 14.29
CA MET A 115 -2.19 12.35 15.42
C MET A 115 -1.55 12.64 16.78
N ASP A 116 -0.21 12.72 16.84
CA ASP A 116 0.58 13.11 18.03
C ASP A 116 0.69 14.64 18.20
#